data_AF-A0A2C9VZC2-F1
#
_entry.id   AF-A0A2C9VZC2-F1
#
_cell.length_a   1.000
_cell.length_b   1.000
_cell.length_c   1.000
_cell.angle_alpha   90.00
_cell.angle_beta   90.00
_cell.angle_gamma   90.00
#
_symmetry.space_group_name_H-M   'P 1'
#
loop_
_entity.id
_entity.type
_entity.pdbx_description
1 polymer ?
#
loop_
_entity_poly.entity_id
_entity_poly.type
_entity_poly.pdbx_seq_one_letter_code
_entity_poly.pdbx_strand_id
1 'polypeptide(L)'
;MDSEDDMMDANDVDSVDDDFYSGDMQEDYYSDGDGNGGENDDDDDGPDYDFMAEAADDLDDSVFSRTQQSYTILKEDDIRKCQEDDITRVSTVLSISRSDASILLRHYNWSISKVHDEWFADEETVRKSVGLLETPVVHFSNARDLTCGICFESFPHDKITSAACGHPFCRSCWSGYISTTINDGPGCLMLRCPDPSCQAAIGPDMINLLASHEVKDKYSHYLLRSYIEDNRKTKWCPAPGCKYAVDFAAGGGSFDVSCLCSYSFCWNCTEEAHRPVDCGTVAKWILKNGAESENMNWILANSKPCPKCKRPIEKNQGCMHMTCTPPCKFEFCWLCLDAWSDHGERTGGFYACNRYEAAKQEGAYDEAERRREMAKNSLERYTHYYERWASNQLSRQKALADLHQMQTAHLEKLSNIHCTPESQLKFITDAWLQIVDCRRVLKWTYAYGYYLPEQEHAKRQFFEYSQGEAEYGLERLHQCAEKELLQFLNVKGPSKEFDEFQTKLAGLTSVTKNYFENLVRALENGLADVDSHGA
;
A
#
# COMPACT_ATOMS: atom_id res chain seq x y z
N MET A 1 -49.10 16.32 35.52
CA MET A 1 -47.89 17.13 35.73
C MET A 1 -46.95 16.86 34.56
N ASP A 2 -47.42 17.09 33.33
CA ASP A 2 -47.29 18.37 32.61
C ASP A 2 -45.94 19.08 32.86
N SER A 3 -45.21 19.56 31.85
CA SER A 3 -45.71 20.11 30.56
C SER A 3 -44.66 20.07 29.44
N GLU A 4 -45.07 20.49 28.25
CA GLU A 4 -44.33 20.52 26.97
C GLU A 4 -43.41 21.76 26.80
N ASP A 5 -42.72 21.82 25.64
CA ASP A 5 -42.07 22.98 24.99
C ASP A 5 -40.81 23.59 25.68
N ASP A 6 -39.76 24.02 24.97
CA ASP A 6 -39.76 24.91 23.80
C ASP A 6 -38.56 24.69 22.84
N MET A 7 -38.75 25.08 21.57
CA MET A 7 -37.67 25.25 20.59
C MET A 7 -37.06 26.65 20.67
N MET A 8 -35.75 26.79 20.44
CA MET A 8 -35.13 28.09 20.14
C MET A 8 -34.25 27.98 18.90
N ASP A 9 -34.75 28.61 17.84
CA ASP A 9 -34.07 28.86 16.56
C ASP A 9 -33.20 30.14 16.67
N ALA A 10 -32.17 30.27 15.83
CA ALA A 10 -31.27 31.43 15.84
C ALA A 10 -30.77 31.76 14.42
N ASN A 11 -31.46 32.72 13.79
CA ASN A 11 -31.20 33.20 12.43
C ASN A 11 -30.03 34.17 12.28
N ASP A 12 -29.48 34.18 11.06
CA ASP A 12 -29.04 35.32 10.22
C ASP A 12 -28.35 36.56 10.82
N VAL A 13 -27.08 36.77 10.42
CA VAL A 13 -26.43 38.06 10.05
C VAL A 13 -25.28 37.68 9.08
N ASP A 14 -25.02 38.26 7.90
CA ASP A 14 -25.61 39.39 7.14
C ASP A 14 -25.62 39.05 5.62
N SER A 15 -26.23 39.89 4.77
CA SER A 15 -26.17 39.81 3.29
C SER A 15 -25.26 40.88 2.67
N VAL A 16 -24.84 40.70 1.42
CA VAL A 16 -24.50 41.79 0.48
C VAL A 16 -24.79 41.34 -0.95
N ASP A 17 -25.83 41.94 -1.53
CA ASP A 17 -26.11 41.91 -2.96
C ASP A 17 -25.11 42.81 -3.72
N ASP A 18 -24.86 42.51 -4.99
CA ASP A 18 -24.58 43.56 -5.98
C ASP A 18 -25.12 43.11 -7.35
N ASP A 19 -25.95 43.96 -7.95
CA ASP A 19 -26.75 43.65 -9.14
C ASP A 19 -26.01 43.88 -10.47
N PHE A 20 -26.69 43.45 -11.55
CA PHE A 20 -26.80 44.22 -12.81
C PHE A 20 -25.69 44.11 -13.88
N TYR A 21 -25.94 43.30 -14.92
CA TYR A 21 -26.47 43.83 -16.19
C TYR A 21 -26.94 42.73 -17.15
N SER A 22 -28.15 42.89 -17.71
CA SER A 22 -28.67 42.04 -18.80
C SER A 22 -28.25 42.55 -20.17
N GLY A 23 -28.13 41.65 -21.16
CA GLY A 23 -27.89 42.01 -22.56
C GLY A 23 -28.43 40.95 -23.52
N ASP A 24 -29.66 41.15 -24.01
CA ASP A 24 -30.27 40.38 -25.10
C ASP A 24 -29.65 40.71 -26.46
N MET A 25 -29.46 39.70 -27.31
CA MET A 25 -29.56 39.67 -28.79
C MET A 25 -28.83 38.42 -29.33
N GLN A 26 -29.21 37.79 -30.44
CA GLN A 26 -30.50 37.56 -31.09
C GLN A 26 -30.30 36.36 -32.05
N GLU A 27 -31.35 35.59 -32.34
CA GLU A 27 -31.30 34.50 -33.33
C GLU A 27 -30.91 35.00 -34.74
N ASP A 28 -30.13 34.22 -35.49
CA ASP A 28 -30.10 34.27 -36.95
C ASP A 28 -30.07 32.84 -37.53
N TYR A 29 -31.16 32.50 -38.23
CA TYR A 29 -31.36 31.26 -38.99
C TYR A 29 -30.75 31.40 -40.39
N TYR A 30 -30.01 30.40 -40.89
CA TYR A 30 -29.96 30.12 -42.34
C TYR A 30 -29.86 28.62 -42.65
N SER A 31 -30.59 28.21 -43.69
CA SER A 31 -30.86 26.83 -44.11
C SER A 31 -29.97 26.38 -45.27
N ASP A 32 -29.72 25.06 -45.32
CA ASP A 32 -29.65 24.15 -46.48
C ASP A 32 -28.76 24.45 -47.70
N GLY A 33 -28.13 23.37 -48.20
CA GLY A 33 -27.37 23.32 -49.45
C GLY A 33 -27.03 21.89 -49.88
N ASP A 34 -28.02 21.16 -50.41
CA ASP A 34 -27.87 19.81 -51.01
C ASP A 34 -26.80 19.72 -52.11
N GLY A 35 -26.21 18.53 -52.32
CA GLY A 35 -25.05 18.38 -53.21
C GLY A 35 -24.78 17.03 -53.92
N ASN A 36 -25.61 16.00 -53.75
CA ASN A 36 -25.82 14.84 -54.65
C ASN A 36 -24.61 14.05 -55.29
N GLY A 37 -24.61 12.71 -55.07
CA GLY A 37 -24.62 11.75 -56.18
C GLY A 37 -23.40 10.83 -56.39
N GLY A 38 -23.66 9.52 -56.48
CA GLY A 38 -22.68 8.50 -56.90
C GLY A 38 -23.06 7.10 -56.43
N GLU A 39 -23.71 6.31 -57.28
CA GLU A 39 -24.21 4.96 -56.95
C GLU A 39 -23.20 3.83 -57.26
N ASN A 40 -23.42 2.71 -56.56
CA ASN A 40 -23.32 1.30 -57.02
C ASN A 40 -22.11 0.40 -56.71
N ASP A 41 -22.57 -0.83 -56.41
CA ASP A 41 -22.01 -2.17 -56.55
C ASP A 41 -21.12 -2.76 -55.44
N ASP A 42 -21.57 -3.94 -55.01
CA ASP A 42 -20.96 -4.87 -54.06
C ASP A 42 -19.65 -5.45 -54.63
N ASP A 43 -18.71 -5.80 -53.74
CA ASP A 43 -18.18 -7.17 -53.74
C ASP A 43 -17.46 -7.51 -52.41
N ASP A 44 -17.48 -8.80 -52.09
CA ASP A 44 -16.94 -9.45 -50.89
C ASP A 44 -15.44 -9.73 -51.04
N ASP A 45 -14.58 -9.10 -50.23
CA ASP A 45 -13.25 -9.64 -49.94
C ASP A 45 -12.67 -9.04 -48.64
N GLY A 46 -12.23 -9.90 -47.72
CA GLY A 46 -11.62 -9.50 -46.45
C GLY A 46 -10.09 -9.44 -46.56
N PRO A 47 -9.42 -8.33 -46.18
CA PRO A 47 -7.98 -8.23 -46.34
C PRO A 47 -7.21 -9.01 -45.26
N ASP A 48 -6.44 -9.98 -45.74
CA ASP A 48 -5.37 -10.70 -45.06
C ASP A 48 -4.33 -9.71 -44.47
N TYR A 49 -3.96 -9.86 -43.19
CA TYR A 49 -2.95 -8.99 -42.55
C TYR A 49 -1.57 -9.67 -42.57
N ASP A 50 -0.84 -9.46 -43.65
CA ASP A 50 0.49 -10.03 -43.87
C ASP A 50 1.53 -9.51 -42.85
N PHE A 51 2.17 -10.44 -42.13
CA PHE A 51 3.13 -10.14 -41.07
C PHE A 51 4.53 -9.96 -41.66
N MET A 52 4.86 -8.74 -42.10
CA MET A 52 6.23 -8.41 -42.51
C MET A 52 7.16 -8.23 -41.30
N ALA A 53 8.00 -9.25 -41.08
CA ALA A 53 9.11 -9.20 -40.13
C ALA A 53 10.37 -8.61 -40.80
N GLU A 54 10.68 -7.35 -40.50
CA GLU A 54 11.98 -6.74 -40.79
C GLU A 54 12.90 -6.95 -39.58
N ALA A 55 13.98 -7.72 -39.76
CA ALA A 55 14.98 -7.96 -38.73
C ALA A 55 16.25 -7.15 -39.03
N ALA A 56 16.72 -6.38 -38.04
CA ALA A 56 18.05 -5.79 -38.03
C ALA A 56 18.64 -5.88 -36.62
N ASP A 57 19.82 -6.51 -36.52
CA ASP A 57 20.63 -6.58 -35.31
C ASP A 57 21.10 -5.18 -34.86
N ASP A 58 21.04 -4.93 -33.55
CA ASP A 58 22.15 -4.39 -32.74
C ASP A 58 21.69 -4.29 -31.27
N LEU A 59 21.65 -5.46 -30.59
CA LEU A 59 21.37 -5.52 -29.15
C LEU A 59 22.63 -5.19 -28.34
N ASP A 60 22.83 -3.90 -28.08
CA ASP A 60 23.74 -3.43 -27.03
C ASP A 60 23.23 -3.85 -25.64
N ASP A 61 24.14 -4.34 -24.80
CA ASP A 61 23.89 -4.92 -23.48
C ASP A 61 23.70 -3.84 -22.41
N SER A 62 22.61 -3.07 -22.50
CA SER A 62 22.39 -1.92 -21.60
C SER A 62 20.94 -1.61 -21.18
N VAL A 63 19.92 -2.35 -21.62
CA VAL A 63 18.50 -2.07 -21.30
C VAL A 63 18.04 -2.63 -19.94
N PHE A 64 18.75 -2.26 -18.88
CA PHE A 64 18.04 -1.70 -17.73
C PHE A 64 18.20 -0.19 -17.79
N SER A 65 17.14 0.52 -18.20
CA SER A 65 16.95 1.88 -17.69
C SER A 65 16.70 1.78 -16.20
N ARG A 66 17.81 1.68 -15.44
CA ARG A 66 17.84 2.02 -14.02
C ARG A 66 17.55 3.52 -13.99
N THR A 67 16.26 3.87 -13.92
CA THR A 67 15.84 4.93 -13.03
C THR A 67 16.64 4.72 -11.74
N GLN A 68 17.61 5.60 -11.48
CA GLN A 68 18.57 5.40 -10.41
C GLN A 68 17.75 5.16 -9.14
N GLN A 69 17.82 3.94 -8.61
CA GLN A 69 17.05 3.57 -7.43
C GLN A 69 17.47 4.53 -6.33
N SER A 70 16.56 5.44 -5.99
CA SER A 70 16.80 6.54 -5.05
C SER A 70 16.77 6.06 -3.61
N TYR A 71 17.07 4.78 -3.39
CA TYR A 71 17.07 4.15 -2.09
C TYR A 71 17.95 2.91 -2.07
N THR A 72 18.40 2.54 -0.88
CA THR A 72 19.06 1.27 -0.58
C THR A 72 18.29 0.55 0.52
N ILE A 73 18.39 -0.77 0.57
CA ILE A 73 17.68 -1.60 1.54
C ILE A 73 18.68 -2.11 2.58
N LEU A 74 18.44 -1.78 3.84
CA LEU A 74 19.27 -2.11 4.99
C LEU A 74 18.75 -3.38 5.67
N LYS A 75 19.64 -4.33 5.99
CA LYS A 75 19.31 -5.54 6.74
C LYS A 75 19.39 -5.29 8.23
N GLU A 76 18.60 -6.03 9.01
CA GLU A 76 18.60 -5.92 10.48
C GLU A 76 20.01 -6.06 11.09
N ASP A 77 20.81 -7.00 10.59
CA ASP A 77 22.18 -7.23 11.07
C ASP A 77 23.12 -6.05 10.78
N ASP A 78 22.97 -5.42 9.61
CA ASP A 78 23.75 -4.23 9.22
C ASP A 78 23.34 -3.02 10.08
N ILE A 79 22.03 -2.82 10.30
CA ILE A 79 21.49 -1.76 11.17
C ILE A 79 21.95 -1.96 12.61
N ARG A 80 21.88 -3.19 13.12
CA ARG A 80 22.33 -3.58 14.47
C ARG A 80 23.82 -3.33 14.65
N LYS A 81 24.63 -3.61 13.62
CA LYS A 81 26.05 -3.31 13.64
C LYS A 81 26.32 -1.80 13.66
N CYS A 82 25.67 -1.01 12.80
CA CYS A 82 25.81 0.45 12.79
C CYS A 82 25.42 1.07 14.16
N GLN A 83 24.31 0.61 14.76
CA GLN A 83 23.90 1.00 16.10
C GLN A 83 24.96 0.67 17.17
N GLU A 84 25.52 -0.55 17.14
CA GLU A 84 26.53 -1.00 18.10
C GLU A 84 27.88 -0.26 17.92
N ASP A 85 28.28 0.04 16.67
CA ASP A 85 29.45 0.85 16.34
C ASP A 85 29.28 2.30 16.84
N ASP A 86 28.07 2.87 16.69
CA ASP A 86 27.70 4.21 17.16
C ASP A 86 27.71 4.33 18.70
N ILE A 87 27.13 3.34 19.40
CA ILE A 87 27.21 3.23 20.87
C ILE A 87 28.67 3.11 21.33
N THR A 88 29.46 2.28 20.65
CA THR A 88 30.89 2.10 20.96
C THR A 88 31.66 3.41 20.77
N ARG A 89 31.37 4.17 19.70
CA ARG A 89 32.00 5.46 19.42
C ARG A 89 31.71 6.48 20.52
N VAL A 90 30.45 6.67 20.89
CA VAL A 90 30.06 7.62 21.96
C VAL A 90 30.62 7.20 23.32
N SER A 91 30.49 5.92 23.69
CA SER A 91 31.05 5.38 24.94
C SER A 91 32.56 5.58 25.04
N THR A 92 33.29 5.39 23.93
CA THR A 92 34.75 5.60 23.89
C THR A 92 35.14 7.07 23.96
N VAL A 93 34.49 7.94 23.17
CA VAL A 93 34.84 9.38 23.09
C VAL A 93 34.50 10.11 24.38
N LEU A 94 33.35 9.79 25.01
CA LEU A 94 32.91 10.42 26.25
C LEU A 94 33.41 9.70 27.53
N SER A 95 34.07 8.54 27.38
CA SER A 95 34.53 7.70 28.51
C SER A 95 33.43 7.29 29.51
N ILE A 96 32.22 7.05 29.01
CA ILE A 96 31.03 6.62 29.78
C ILE A 96 30.67 5.16 29.50
N SER A 97 29.77 4.58 30.30
CA SER A 97 29.32 3.21 30.05
C SER A 97 28.53 3.10 28.75
N ARG A 98 28.49 1.90 28.16
CA ARG A 98 27.65 1.61 26.99
C ARG A 98 26.15 1.83 27.26
N SER A 99 25.71 1.68 28.50
CA SER A 99 24.33 1.93 28.93
C SER A 99 24.02 3.43 28.84
N ASP A 100 24.89 4.26 29.39
CA ASP A 100 24.78 5.73 29.38
C ASP A 100 24.85 6.29 27.96
N ALA A 101 25.78 5.78 27.14
CA ALA A 101 25.90 6.13 25.74
C ALA A 101 24.62 5.81 24.95
N SER A 102 23.96 4.68 25.24
CA SER A 102 22.68 4.33 24.62
C SER A 102 21.55 5.29 25.02
N ILE A 103 21.52 5.71 26.28
CA ILE A 103 20.54 6.70 26.80
C ILE A 103 20.75 8.07 26.13
N LEU A 104 22.00 8.54 26.03
CA LEU A 104 22.34 9.80 25.36
C LEU A 104 21.99 9.77 23.87
N LEU A 105 22.39 8.70 23.17
CA LEU A 105 22.06 8.51 21.75
C LEU A 105 20.55 8.56 21.52
N ARG A 106 19.77 7.85 22.35
CA ARG A 106 18.30 7.87 22.23
C ARG A 106 17.72 9.27 22.51
N HIS A 107 18.22 9.99 23.51
CA HIS A 107 17.76 11.35 23.83
C HIS A 107 18.01 12.35 22.68
N TYR A 108 19.11 12.19 21.95
CA TYR A 108 19.49 13.06 20.83
C TYR A 108 19.18 12.45 19.45
N ASN A 109 18.18 11.58 19.37
CA ASN A 109 17.66 11.01 18.11
C ASN A 109 18.77 10.35 17.26
N TRP A 110 19.67 9.60 17.90
CA TRP A 110 20.86 8.95 17.36
C TRP A 110 21.87 9.89 16.65
N SER A 111 21.76 11.19 16.87
CA SER A 111 22.65 12.19 16.25
C SER A 111 23.94 12.38 17.06
N ILE A 112 25.01 11.69 16.64
CA ILE A 112 26.30 11.72 17.35
C ILE A 112 26.95 13.09 17.40
N SER A 113 26.83 13.91 16.35
CA SER A 113 27.27 15.30 16.38
C SER A 113 26.60 16.05 17.54
N LYS A 114 25.26 15.98 17.65
CA LYS A 114 24.53 16.63 18.74
C LYS A 114 24.92 16.12 20.13
N VAL A 115 25.10 14.79 20.29
CA VAL A 115 25.57 14.22 21.56
C VAL A 115 26.91 14.83 21.95
N HIS A 116 27.86 14.93 21.03
CA HIS A 116 29.17 15.53 21.30
C HIS A 116 29.06 17.05 21.54
N ASP A 117 28.36 17.79 20.68
CA ASP A 117 28.24 19.24 20.75
C ASP A 117 27.64 19.69 22.09
N GLU A 118 26.57 19.03 22.55
CA GLU A 118 25.88 19.34 23.80
C GLU A 118 26.68 18.87 25.03
N TRP A 119 27.27 17.67 24.98
CA TRP A 119 28.07 17.14 26.09
C TRP A 119 29.33 17.94 26.36
N PHE A 120 30.04 18.37 25.30
CA PHE A 120 31.23 19.20 25.44
C PHE A 120 30.89 20.68 25.73
N ALA A 121 29.64 21.11 25.57
CA ALA A 121 29.17 22.42 26.00
C ALA A 121 28.83 22.46 27.50
N ASP A 122 28.02 21.52 28.00
CA ASP A 122 27.68 21.40 29.43
C ASP A 122 27.29 19.96 29.82
N GLU A 123 28.30 19.18 30.18
CA GLU A 123 28.19 17.80 30.66
C GLU A 123 27.26 17.66 31.89
N GLU A 124 27.23 18.63 32.80
CA GLU A 124 26.41 18.56 34.03
C GLU A 124 24.91 18.75 33.71
N THR A 125 24.60 19.71 32.82
CA THR A 125 23.23 19.94 32.34
C THR A 125 22.72 18.76 31.52
N VAL A 126 23.55 18.18 30.64
CA VAL A 126 23.18 16.98 29.88
C VAL A 126 22.92 15.79 30.81
N ARG A 127 23.82 15.51 31.76
CA ARG A 127 23.60 14.44 32.77
C ARG A 127 22.27 14.60 33.51
N LYS A 128 21.94 15.82 33.94
CA LYS A 128 20.66 16.11 34.62
C LYS A 128 19.44 15.91 33.72
N SER A 129 19.48 16.36 32.46
CA SER A 129 18.34 16.23 31.54
C SER A 129 18.06 14.77 31.17
N VAL A 130 19.11 13.98 30.94
CA VAL A 130 18.98 12.55 30.63
C VAL A 130 18.87 11.66 31.86
N GLY A 131 19.00 12.19 33.07
CA GLY A 131 18.82 11.42 34.32
C GLY A 131 20.01 10.52 34.69
N LEU A 132 21.20 10.84 34.21
CA LEU A 132 22.45 10.14 34.54
C LEU A 132 23.05 10.76 35.80
N LEU A 133 22.97 10.06 36.93
CA LEU A 133 23.42 10.56 38.23
C LEU A 133 24.82 10.04 38.56
N GLU A 134 25.75 10.93 38.91
CA GLU A 134 27.09 10.56 39.39
C GLU A 134 27.09 10.07 40.84
N THR A 135 26.17 10.60 41.66
CA THR A 135 26.03 10.27 43.08
C THR A 135 24.61 9.78 43.38
N PRO A 136 24.46 8.76 44.25
CA PRO A 136 23.14 8.29 44.66
C PRO A 136 22.44 9.35 45.54
N VAL A 137 21.17 9.58 45.25
CA VAL A 137 20.27 10.46 46.03
C VAL A 137 20.00 9.85 47.41
N VAL A 138 19.91 8.52 47.47
CA VAL A 138 19.70 7.75 48.70
C VAL A 138 20.98 6.96 49.01
N HIS A 139 21.64 7.32 50.11
CA HIS A 139 22.73 6.51 50.66
C HIS A 139 22.16 5.40 51.55
N PHE A 140 22.56 4.16 51.29
CA PHE A 140 22.16 3.01 52.11
C PHE A 140 22.65 3.14 53.55
N SER A 141 21.77 2.83 54.50
CA SER A 141 22.15 2.58 55.89
C SER A 141 22.67 1.15 56.04
N ASN A 142 23.55 0.89 57.02
CA ASN A 142 24.09 -0.44 57.32
C ASN A 142 23.05 -1.38 57.99
N ALA A 143 21.79 -1.29 57.59
CA ALA A 143 20.73 -2.19 58.03
C ALA A 143 20.89 -3.58 57.39
N ARG A 144 20.49 -4.64 58.11
CA ARG A 144 20.54 -6.02 57.59
C ARG A 144 19.52 -6.27 56.49
N ASP A 145 18.35 -5.67 56.66
CA ASP A 145 17.22 -5.73 55.73
C ASP A 145 16.82 -4.32 55.32
N LEU A 146 16.33 -4.18 54.09
CA LEU A 146 15.86 -2.94 53.49
C LEU A 146 14.42 -3.11 53.03
N THR A 147 13.59 -2.09 53.21
CA THR A 147 12.19 -2.10 52.78
C THR A 147 12.07 -1.69 51.31
N CYS A 148 11.30 -2.46 50.52
CA CYS A 148 11.01 -2.14 49.13
C CYS A 148 10.02 -0.97 49.01
N GLY A 149 10.33 0.05 48.22
CA GLY A 149 9.47 1.23 48.03
C GLY A 149 8.15 0.99 47.27
N ILE A 150 7.87 -0.22 46.79
CA ILE A 150 6.65 -0.57 46.03
C ILE A 150 5.73 -1.51 46.81
N CYS A 151 6.25 -2.66 47.29
CA CYS A 151 5.45 -3.63 48.05
C CYS A 151 5.52 -3.44 49.58
N PHE A 152 6.39 -2.55 50.07
CA PHE A 152 6.61 -2.27 51.51
C PHE A 152 7.07 -3.48 52.36
N GLU A 153 7.44 -4.60 51.72
CA GLU A 153 8.06 -5.75 52.37
C GLU A 153 9.56 -5.51 52.62
N SER A 154 10.10 -6.17 53.65
CA SER A 154 11.53 -6.12 54.00
C SER A 154 12.29 -7.27 53.36
N PHE A 155 13.41 -6.96 52.71
CA PHE A 155 14.28 -7.93 52.04
C PHE A 155 15.74 -7.76 52.47
N PRO A 156 16.54 -8.84 52.49
CA PRO A 156 17.98 -8.73 52.62
C PRO A 156 18.59 -8.00 51.42
N HIS A 157 19.77 -7.40 51.63
CA HIS A 157 20.41 -6.48 50.69
C HIS A 157 20.75 -7.09 49.30
N ASP A 158 20.84 -8.43 49.18
CA ASP A 158 21.10 -9.13 47.91
C ASP A 158 19.85 -9.22 47.00
N LYS A 159 18.65 -9.11 47.59
CA LYS A 159 17.35 -9.16 46.88
C LYS A 159 16.78 -7.78 46.56
N ILE A 160 17.40 -6.72 47.06
CA ILE A 160 17.16 -5.34 46.66
C ILE A 160 18.06 -4.98 45.46
N THR A 161 17.56 -4.10 44.61
CA THR A 161 18.31 -3.49 43.53
C THR A 161 17.88 -2.03 43.41
N SER A 162 18.79 -1.16 42.99
CA SER A 162 18.54 0.26 42.78
C SER A 162 19.13 0.71 41.45
N ALA A 163 18.57 1.76 40.87
CA ALA A 163 19.25 2.53 39.83
C ALA A 163 20.34 3.41 40.44
N ALA A 164 20.98 4.25 39.62
CA ALA A 164 22.02 5.21 40.06
C ALA A 164 21.56 6.13 41.22
N CYS A 165 20.26 6.36 41.40
CA CYS A 165 19.70 7.14 42.51
C CYS A 165 19.75 6.47 43.89
N GLY A 166 19.95 5.15 43.99
CA GLY A 166 19.95 4.42 45.27
C GLY A 166 18.56 4.04 45.83
N HIS A 167 17.44 4.40 45.17
CA HIS A 167 16.10 4.01 45.64
C HIS A 167 15.93 2.46 45.67
N PRO A 168 15.57 1.86 46.84
CA PRO A 168 15.56 0.41 47.00
C PRO A 168 14.23 -0.23 46.58
N PHE A 169 14.28 -1.12 45.59
CA PHE A 169 13.15 -1.98 45.25
C PHE A 169 13.60 -3.45 45.12
N CYS A 170 12.72 -4.39 45.46
CA CYS A 170 13.01 -5.80 45.31
C CYS A 170 12.95 -6.24 43.84
N ARG A 171 13.68 -7.32 43.50
CA ARG A 171 13.78 -7.81 42.11
C ARG A 171 12.43 -8.13 41.46
N SER A 172 11.43 -8.59 42.23
CA SER A 172 10.08 -8.86 41.71
C SER A 172 9.33 -7.58 41.32
N CYS A 173 9.38 -6.53 42.14
CA CYS A 173 8.79 -5.23 41.80
C CYS A 173 9.49 -4.59 40.60
N TRP A 174 10.83 -4.66 40.53
CA TRP A 174 11.58 -4.24 39.33
C TRP A 174 11.18 -4.99 38.07
N SER A 175 11.14 -6.33 38.12
CA SER A 175 10.80 -7.15 36.95
C SER A 175 9.36 -6.90 36.49
N GLY A 176 8.42 -6.73 37.44
CA GLY A 176 7.04 -6.33 37.15
C GLY A 176 6.97 -4.97 36.47
N TYR A 177 7.60 -3.93 37.03
CA TYR A 177 7.65 -2.58 36.46
C TYR A 177 8.25 -2.57 35.04
N ILE A 178 9.44 -3.14 34.87
CA ILE A 178 10.14 -3.24 33.58
C ILE A 178 9.30 -4.01 32.56
N SER A 179 8.69 -5.14 32.96
CA SER A 179 7.81 -5.93 32.09
C SER A 179 6.58 -5.15 31.65
N THR A 180 5.88 -4.48 32.57
CA THR A 180 4.70 -3.66 32.23
C THR A 180 5.08 -2.56 31.24
N THR A 181 6.06 -1.71 31.56
CA THR A 181 6.39 -0.57 30.69
C THR A 181 6.94 -0.98 29.31
N ILE A 182 7.63 -2.12 29.19
CA ILE A 182 8.05 -2.66 27.89
C ILE A 182 6.86 -3.23 27.11
N ASN A 183 5.88 -3.85 27.77
CA ASN A 183 4.67 -4.33 27.10
C ASN A 183 3.72 -3.18 26.69
N ASP A 184 3.74 -2.05 27.39
CA ASP A 184 2.98 -0.84 27.03
C ASP A 184 3.49 -0.16 25.75
N GLY A 185 4.76 -0.36 25.38
CA GLY A 185 5.31 0.02 24.07
C GLY A 185 6.67 0.76 24.11
N PRO A 186 7.05 1.46 23.02
CA PRO A 186 8.39 2.03 22.85
C PRO A 186 8.73 3.18 23.83
N GLY A 187 7.77 3.65 24.64
CA GLY A 187 8.04 4.59 25.74
C GLY A 187 9.04 4.04 26.78
N CYS A 188 9.21 2.72 26.86
CA CYS A 188 10.23 2.07 27.69
C CYS A 188 11.68 2.46 27.36
N LEU A 189 11.95 3.09 26.21
CA LEU A 189 13.29 3.58 25.85
C LEU A 189 13.73 4.81 26.67
N MET A 190 12.82 5.46 27.39
CA MET A 190 13.10 6.59 28.30
C MET A 190 12.72 6.25 29.75
N LEU A 191 12.82 4.96 30.12
CA LEU A 191 12.40 4.45 31.43
C LEU A 191 13.13 5.16 32.59
N ARG A 192 12.37 5.48 33.64
CA ARG A 192 12.85 6.17 34.84
C ARG A 192 12.75 5.27 36.07
N CYS A 193 13.33 5.73 37.18
CA CYS A 193 13.15 5.14 38.50
C CYS A 193 11.65 5.03 38.85
N PRO A 194 11.19 3.92 39.47
CA PRO A 194 9.80 3.79 39.92
C PRO A 194 9.34 4.80 40.98
N ASP A 195 10.28 5.49 41.65
CA ASP A 195 9.94 6.59 42.55
C ASP A 195 9.48 7.83 41.75
N PRO A 196 8.24 8.34 41.94
CA PRO A 196 7.69 9.44 41.14
C PRO A 196 8.47 10.76 41.22
N SER A 197 9.27 10.98 42.27
CA SER A 197 10.09 12.18 42.43
C SER A 197 11.46 12.07 41.75
N CYS A 198 11.84 10.87 41.30
CA CYS A 198 13.18 10.56 40.82
C CYS A 198 13.28 10.50 39.30
N GLN A 199 14.17 11.31 38.72
CA GLN A 199 14.42 11.34 37.27
C GLN A 199 15.57 10.43 36.81
N ALA A 200 16.09 9.55 37.67
CA ALA A 200 17.18 8.65 37.30
C ALA A 200 16.78 7.72 36.15
N ALA A 201 17.61 7.63 35.11
CA ALA A 201 17.40 6.76 33.97
C ALA A 201 17.60 5.28 34.32
N ILE A 202 16.88 4.42 33.61
CA ILE A 202 17.06 2.96 33.64
C ILE A 202 17.59 2.53 32.27
N GLY A 203 18.86 2.12 32.24
CA GLY A 203 19.54 1.74 31.00
C GLY A 203 19.36 0.27 30.60
N PRO A 204 19.86 -0.11 29.40
CA PRO A 204 19.93 -1.48 28.94
C PRO A 204 20.57 -2.47 29.94
N ASP A 205 21.51 -2.03 30.77
CA ASP A 205 22.19 -2.85 31.78
C ASP A 205 21.22 -3.38 32.86
N MET A 206 20.39 -2.50 33.44
CA MET A 206 19.39 -2.88 34.44
C MET A 206 18.31 -3.79 33.84
N ILE A 207 17.88 -3.51 32.60
CA ILE A 207 16.89 -4.32 31.88
C ILE A 207 17.47 -5.71 31.59
N ASN A 208 18.73 -5.79 31.15
CA ASN A 208 19.42 -7.06 30.95
C ASN A 208 19.65 -7.85 32.24
N LEU A 209 19.70 -7.20 33.40
CA LEU A 209 19.80 -7.84 34.71
C LEU A 209 18.45 -8.35 35.24
N LEU A 210 17.37 -7.58 35.07
CA LEU A 210 16.11 -7.75 35.82
C LEU A 210 14.93 -8.29 35.00
N ALA A 211 14.98 -8.22 33.67
CA ALA A 211 13.91 -8.72 32.79
C ALA A 211 14.04 -10.23 32.47
N SER A 212 12.95 -10.83 31.99
CA SER A 212 12.95 -12.15 31.34
C SER A 212 13.53 -12.08 29.91
N HIS A 213 13.79 -13.23 29.28
CA HIS A 213 14.32 -13.28 27.90
C HIS A 213 13.38 -12.57 26.91
N GLU A 214 12.10 -12.94 26.91
CA GLU A 214 11.08 -12.36 26.01
C GLU A 214 10.96 -10.83 26.14
N VAL A 215 11.09 -10.30 27.37
CA VAL A 215 11.02 -8.87 27.63
C VAL A 215 12.29 -8.15 27.14
N LYS A 216 13.47 -8.78 27.23
CA LYS A 216 14.72 -8.27 26.63
C LYS A 216 14.66 -8.24 25.12
N ASP A 217 14.07 -9.26 24.49
CA ASP A 217 13.91 -9.31 23.03
C ASP A 217 13.02 -8.16 22.54
N LYS A 218 11.89 -7.90 23.22
CA LYS A 218 11.01 -6.75 22.95
C LYS A 218 11.75 -5.41 23.13
N TYR A 219 12.45 -5.21 24.23
CA TYR A 219 13.23 -3.98 24.47
C TYR A 219 14.31 -3.77 23.41
N SER A 220 15.07 -4.82 23.09
CA SER A 220 16.12 -4.78 22.06
C SER A 220 15.56 -4.48 20.67
N HIS A 221 14.36 -4.97 20.36
CA HIS A 221 13.64 -4.63 19.14
C HIS A 221 13.21 -3.15 19.12
N TYR A 222 12.63 -2.61 20.20
CA TYR A 222 12.32 -1.17 20.26
C TYR A 222 13.57 -0.30 20.15
N LEU A 223 14.66 -0.66 20.83
CA LEU A 223 15.90 0.09 20.81
C LEU A 223 16.51 0.11 19.40
N LEU A 224 16.55 -1.05 18.72
CA LEU A 224 16.97 -1.13 17.33
C LEU A 224 16.06 -0.32 16.40
N ARG A 225 14.74 -0.37 16.61
CA ARG A 225 13.78 0.37 15.79
C ARG A 225 13.98 1.88 15.84
N SER A 226 14.27 2.41 17.03
CA SER A 226 14.50 3.85 17.21
C SER A 226 15.66 4.42 16.38
N TYR A 227 16.68 3.60 16.07
CA TYR A 227 17.82 4.00 15.24
C TYR A 227 17.41 4.46 13.83
N ILE A 228 16.34 3.87 13.29
CA ILE A 228 15.81 4.14 11.95
C ILE A 228 14.65 5.14 12.01
N GLU A 229 13.75 5.03 12.99
CA GLU A 229 12.53 5.85 13.10
C GLU A 229 12.84 7.33 13.37
N ASP A 230 13.94 7.63 14.07
CA ASP A 230 14.35 8.99 14.40
C ASP A 230 15.00 9.75 13.22
N ASN A 231 15.38 9.05 12.13
CA ASN A 231 16.11 9.63 10.99
C ASN A 231 15.21 9.78 9.76
N ARG A 232 15.05 11.02 9.27
CA ARG A 232 14.18 11.39 8.14
C ARG A 232 14.50 10.72 6.81
N LYS A 233 15.73 10.22 6.62
CA LYS A 233 16.14 9.52 5.39
C LYS A 233 15.91 8.02 5.47
N THR A 234 15.60 7.47 6.64
CA THR A 234 15.43 6.02 6.82
C THR A 234 14.03 5.67 7.33
N LYS A 235 13.44 4.59 6.83
CA LYS A 235 12.16 4.06 7.34
C LYS A 235 12.20 2.53 7.39
N TRP A 236 11.54 1.94 8.39
CA TRP A 236 11.25 0.50 8.37
C TRP A 236 10.29 0.17 7.25
N CYS A 237 10.43 -1.01 6.66
CA CYS A 237 9.37 -1.57 5.82
C CYS A 237 8.11 -1.78 6.68
N PRO A 238 6.92 -1.30 6.25
CA PRO A 238 5.69 -1.42 7.04
C PRO A 238 5.05 -2.82 6.98
N ALA A 239 5.60 -3.74 6.17
CA ALA A 239 5.08 -5.10 6.05
C ALA A 239 5.17 -5.87 7.39
N PRO A 240 4.07 -6.52 7.85
CA PRO A 240 4.08 -7.27 9.11
C PRO A 240 5.19 -8.33 9.18
N GLY A 241 5.95 -8.32 10.27
CA GLY A 241 7.08 -9.25 10.47
C GLY A 241 8.34 -8.94 9.66
N CYS A 242 8.34 -7.89 8.82
CA CYS A 242 9.52 -7.49 8.07
C CYS A 242 10.57 -6.80 8.97
N LYS A 243 11.83 -7.13 8.73
CA LYS A 243 13.01 -6.68 9.50
C LYS A 243 13.97 -5.83 8.66
N TYR A 244 13.54 -5.41 7.47
CA TYR A 244 14.31 -4.55 6.58
C TYR A 244 13.94 -3.08 6.78
N ALA A 245 14.93 -2.20 6.70
CA ALA A 245 14.73 -0.76 6.56
C ALA A 245 15.17 -0.29 5.18
N VAL A 246 14.82 0.94 4.84
CA VAL A 246 15.16 1.60 3.58
C VAL A 246 15.79 2.94 3.88
N ASP A 247 16.95 3.23 3.29
CA ASP A 247 17.59 4.56 3.27
C ASP A 247 17.34 5.21 1.91
N PHE A 248 16.66 6.36 1.89
CA PHE A 248 16.20 7.04 0.68
C PHE A 248 17.04 8.29 0.38
N ALA A 249 17.73 8.25 -0.76
CA ALA A 249 18.43 9.39 -1.34
C ALA A 249 17.42 10.31 -2.05
N ALA A 250 17.19 11.50 -1.50
CA ALA A 250 16.37 12.52 -2.15
C ALA A 250 16.93 12.88 -3.55
N GLY A 251 16.09 12.85 -4.57
CA GLY A 251 16.46 13.15 -5.97
C GLY A 251 15.85 12.21 -7.02
N GLY A 252 15.32 11.05 -6.62
CA GLY A 252 14.54 10.19 -7.52
C GLY A 252 13.14 10.74 -7.79
N GLY A 253 12.68 10.67 -9.04
CA GLY A 253 11.34 11.09 -9.45
C GLY A 253 10.20 10.14 -9.04
N SER A 254 10.50 8.98 -8.44
CA SER A 254 9.50 8.05 -7.92
C SER A 254 9.67 7.88 -6.41
N PHE A 255 8.53 7.89 -5.71
CA PHE A 255 8.45 7.60 -4.28
C PHE A 255 8.10 6.13 -3.99
N ASP A 256 7.83 5.31 -5.01
CA ASP A 256 7.55 3.88 -4.82
C ASP A 256 8.85 3.13 -4.46
N VAL A 257 8.82 2.44 -3.32
CA VAL A 257 9.93 1.68 -2.75
C VAL A 257 9.55 0.21 -2.66
N SER A 258 10.32 -0.67 -3.28
CA SER A 258 10.16 -2.14 -3.21
C SER A 258 11.17 -2.72 -2.25
N CYS A 259 10.71 -3.45 -1.24
CA CYS A 259 11.53 -4.07 -0.22
C CYS A 259 11.99 -5.49 -0.62
N LEU A 260 13.05 -6.02 0.02
CA LEU A 260 13.51 -7.41 -0.16
C LEU A 260 12.50 -8.46 0.33
N CYS A 261 11.46 -8.07 1.08
CA CYS A 261 10.32 -8.93 1.40
C CYS A 261 9.21 -8.92 0.32
N SER A 262 9.49 -8.36 -0.86
CA SER A 262 8.55 -8.15 -1.98
C SER A 262 7.38 -7.19 -1.70
N TYR A 263 7.27 -6.62 -0.50
CA TYR A 263 6.30 -5.56 -0.23
C TYR A 263 6.78 -4.23 -0.81
N SER A 264 5.90 -3.55 -1.54
CA SER A 264 6.16 -2.22 -2.11
C SER A 264 5.28 -1.17 -1.44
N PHE A 265 5.88 -0.07 -1.01
CA PHE A 265 5.23 1.03 -0.28
C PHE A 265 5.63 2.40 -0.82
N CYS A 266 4.79 3.41 -0.63
CA CYS A 266 5.13 4.78 -0.94
C CYS A 266 6.01 5.38 0.18
N TRP A 267 7.15 5.93 -0.18
CA TRP A 267 8.07 6.58 0.75
C TRP A 267 7.42 7.71 1.55
N ASN A 268 6.50 8.47 0.94
CA ASN A 268 5.92 9.67 1.56
C ASN A 268 4.89 9.30 2.64
N CYS A 269 3.82 8.60 2.28
CA CYS A 269 2.71 8.26 3.18
C CYS A 269 2.84 6.90 3.90
N THR A 270 3.82 6.06 3.54
CA THR A 270 4.03 4.69 4.06
C THR A 270 2.93 3.67 3.79
N GLU A 271 1.86 4.07 3.09
CA GLU A 271 0.88 3.16 2.49
C GLU A 271 1.50 2.29 1.40
N GLU A 272 0.75 1.26 0.98
CA GLU A 272 1.10 0.43 -0.18
C GLU A 272 1.42 1.30 -1.42
N ALA A 273 2.42 0.90 -2.20
CA ALA A 273 2.89 1.64 -3.38
C ALA A 273 1.74 1.87 -4.38
N HIS A 274 1.44 3.14 -4.64
CA HIS A 274 0.14 3.56 -5.18
C HIS A 274 0.23 4.42 -6.46
N ARG A 275 1.41 4.47 -7.09
CA ARG A 275 1.56 5.03 -8.45
C ARG A 275 0.51 4.40 -9.39
N PRO A 276 -0.23 5.20 -10.19
CA PRO A 276 -0.02 6.62 -10.53
C PRO A 276 -0.73 7.64 -9.62
N VAL A 277 -1.42 7.20 -8.58
CA VAL A 277 -2.29 8.08 -7.75
C VAL A 277 -1.48 8.82 -6.69
N ASP A 278 -1.88 10.05 -6.36
CA ASP A 278 -1.22 10.85 -5.33
C ASP A 278 -1.59 10.41 -3.89
N CYS A 279 -0.72 10.71 -2.92
CA CYS A 279 -0.94 10.35 -1.52
C CYS A 279 -2.22 10.96 -0.91
N GLY A 280 -2.68 12.13 -1.39
CA GLY A 280 -3.87 12.80 -0.88
C GLY A 280 -5.16 12.11 -1.31
N THR A 281 -5.25 11.69 -2.58
CA THR A 281 -6.36 10.87 -3.09
C THR A 281 -6.40 9.50 -2.42
N VAL A 282 -5.23 8.88 -2.20
CA VAL A 282 -5.11 7.62 -1.44
C VAL A 282 -5.60 7.78 0.00
N ALA A 283 -5.18 8.83 0.70
CA ALA A 283 -5.62 9.09 2.08
C ALA A 283 -7.14 9.32 2.17
N LYS A 284 -7.74 10.06 1.22
CA LYS A 284 -9.21 10.23 1.13
C LYS A 284 -9.92 8.89 0.95
N TRP A 285 -9.42 8.03 0.04
CA TRP A 285 -10.01 6.72 -0.23
C TRP A 285 -9.94 5.79 0.98
N ILE A 286 -8.78 5.70 1.64
CA ILE A 286 -8.60 4.87 2.84
C ILE A 286 -9.51 5.36 3.98
N LEU A 287 -9.57 6.67 4.22
CA LEU A 287 -10.44 7.27 5.22
C LEU A 287 -11.92 6.97 4.93
N LYS A 288 -12.35 7.07 3.66
CA LYS A 288 -13.72 6.72 3.28
C LYS A 288 -14.00 5.25 3.56
N ASN A 289 -13.15 4.33 3.10
CA ASN A 289 -13.34 2.89 3.29
C ASN A 289 -13.44 2.49 4.77
N GLY A 290 -12.69 3.17 5.65
CA GLY A 290 -12.72 2.96 7.11
C GLY A 290 -13.92 3.59 7.84
N ALA A 291 -14.67 4.50 7.19
CA ALA A 291 -15.93 5.03 7.72
C ALA A 291 -17.15 4.18 7.34
N GLU A 292 -17.01 3.30 6.33
CA GLU A 292 -18.06 2.41 5.84
C GLU A 292 -18.08 1.08 6.62
N SER A 293 -19.20 0.38 6.64
CA SER A 293 -19.37 -0.83 7.45
C SER A 293 -18.46 -1.98 6.98
N GLU A 294 -17.57 -2.47 7.84
CA GLU A 294 -16.69 -3.62 7.55
C GLU A 294 -17.45 -4.86 7.06
N ASN A 295 -18.62 -5.14 7.63
CA ASN A 295 -19.49 -6.25 7.21
C ASN A 295 -20.04 -6.06 5.79
N MET A 296 -20.39 -4.82 5.41
CA MET A 296 -20.85 -4.50 4.06
C MET A 296 -19.70 -4.61 3.05
N ASN A 297 -18.57 -4.00 3.38
CA ASN A 297 -17.31 -4.07 2.63
C ASN A 297 -16.88 -5.53 2.38
N TRP A 298 -17.01 -6.42 3.37
CA TRP A 298 -16.68 -7.85 3.22
C TRP A 298 -17.64 -8.60 2.28
N ILE A 299 -18.96 -8.37 2.39
CA ILE A 299 -19.96 -9.02 1.54
C ILE A 299 -19.74 -8.67 0.07
N LEU A 300 -19.56 -7.38 -0.23
CA LEU A 300 -19.33 -6.86 -1.59
C LEU A 300 -18.08 -7.45 -2.26
N ALA A 301 -17.03 -7.74 -1.48
CA ALA A 301 -15.75 -8.21 -2.02
C ALA A 301 -15.67 -9.73 -2.27
N ASN A 302 -16.36 -10.56 -1.47
CA ASN A 302 -16.04 -12.01 -1.37
C ASN A 302 -17.11 -12.97 -1.92
N SER A 303 -18.37 -12.55 -2.06
CA SER A 303 -19.47 -13.45 -2.44
C SER A 303 -20.46 -12.79 -3.39
N LYS A 304 -20.68 -13.42 -4.56
CA LYS A 304 -21.68 -12.99 -5.54
C LYS A 304 -22.52 -14.17 -6.05
N PRO A 305 -23.82 -14.00 -6.31
CA PRO A 305 -24.65 -15.06 -6.89
C PRO A 305 -24.37 -15.21 -8.39
N CYS A 306 -24.29 -16.45 -8.88
CA CYS A 306 -24.20 -16.73 -10.32
C CYS A 306 -25.33 -16.04 -11.09
N PRO A 307 -25.06 -15.22 -12.12
CA PRO A 307 -26.10 -14.49 -12.85
C PRO A 307 -27.18 -15.41 -13.43
N LYS A 308 -26.80 -16.58 -13.94
CA LYS A 308 -27.69 -17.54 -14.61
C LYS A 308 -28.45 -18.49 -13.66
N CYS A 309 -27.80 -19.03 -12.63
CA CYS A 309 -28.41 -20.05 -11.75
C CYS A 309 -28.58 -19.63 -10.28
N LYS A 310 -28.20 -18.39 -9.93
CA LYS A 310 -28.30 -17.76 -8.60
C LYS A 310 -27.64 -18.51 -7.44
N ARG A 311 -26.90 -19.60 -7.70
CA ARG A 311 -26.04 -20.26 -6.70
C ARG A 311 -24.96 -19.27 -6.22
N PRO A 312 -24.69 -19.15 -4.90
CA PRO A 312 -23.55 -18.39 -4.42
C PRO A 312 -22.24 -18.90 -5.01
N ILE A 313 -21.37 -17.98 -5.42
CA ILE A 313 -20.01 -18.24 -5.88
C ILE A 313 -19.06 -17.43 -4.99
N GLU A 314 -18.07 -18.12 -4.44
CA GLU A 314 -16.91 -17.54 -3.78
C GLU A 314 -15.77 -17.41 -4.80
N LYS A 315 -15.02 -16.30 -4.75
CA LYS A 315 -13.94 -16.03 -5.71
C LYS A 315 -12.71 -16.89 -5.39
N ASN A 316 -12.45 -17.89 -6.22
CA ASN A 316 -11.33 -18.84 -6.04
C ASN A 316 -10.23 -18.77 -7.13
N GLN A 317 -10.38 -17.88 -8.12
CA GLN A 317 -9.45 -17.65 -9.23
C GLN A 317 -8.99 -16.18 -9.27
N GLY A 318 -7.82 -15.95 -9.86
CA GLY A 318 -7.21 -14.63 -9.99
C GLY A 318 -7.82 -13.81 -11.12
N CYS A 319 -8.14 -14.43 -12.26
CA CYS A 319 -8.77 -13.77 -13.40
C CYS A 319 -10.24 -13.38 -13.11
N MET A 320 -10.72 -12.28 -13.70
CA MET A 320 -12.14 -11.87 -13.58
C MET A 320 -13.08 -12.70 -14.45
N HIS A 321 -12.54 -13.49 -15.38
CA HIS A 321 -13.27 -14.48 -16.16
C HIS A 321 -13.63 -15.69 -15.29
N MET A 322 -14.87 -15.78 -14.84
CA MET A 322 -15.34 -16.89 -14.01
C MET A 322 -16.26 -17.85 -14.78
N THR A 323 -16.05 -19.14 -14.57
CA THR A 323 -16.90 -20.22 -15.10
C THR A 323 -17.67 -20.88 -13.95
N CYS A 324 -19.00 -20.77 -13.95
CA CYS A 324 -19.84 -21.34 -12.91
C CYS A 324 -19.72 -22.87 -12.86
N THR A 325 -19.63 -23.45 -11.65
CA THR A 325 -19.47 -24.89 -11.46
C THR A 325 -20.62 -25.73 -12.05
N PRO A 326 -20.38 -27.00 -12.42
CA PRO A 326 -21.40 -27.88 -12.97
C PRO A 326 -22.65 -28.02 -12.07
N PRO A 327 -23.85 -28.17 -12.66
CA PRO A 327 -24.13 -28.35 -14.08
C PRO A 327 -24.23 -27.04 -14.89
N CYS A 328 -24.01 -25.87 -14.30
CA CYS A 328 -24.34 -24.59 -14.95
C CYS A 328 -23.37 -24.18 -16.07
N LYS A 329 -22.05 -24.26 -15.83
CA LYS A 329 -20.98 -23.95 -16.81
C LYS A 329 -21.09 -22.60 -17.52
N PHE A 330 -21.80 -21.63 -16.95
CA PHE A 330 -21.92 -20.29 -17.54
C PHE A 330 -20.65 -19.46 -17.28
N GLU A 331 -20.19 -18.76 -18.31
CA GLU A 331 -18.99 -17.91 -18.27
C GLU A 331 -19.39 -16.44 -18.19
N PHE A 332 -18.88 -15.74 -17.18
CA PHE A 332 -19.32 -14.39 -16.82
C PHE A 332 -18.17 -13.57 -16.19
N CYS A 333 -18.31 -12.25 -16.21
CA CYS A 333 -17.38 -11.34 -15.54
C CYS A 333 -17.72 -11.21 -14.05
N TRP A 334 -16.75 -11.37 -13.15
CA TRP A 334 -16.95 -11.22 -11.71
C TRP A 334 -17.39 -9.80 -11.28
N LEU A 335 -17.05 -8.78 -12.05
CA LEU A 335 -17.33 -7.38 -11.70
C LEU A 335 -18.81 -7.04 -11.96
N CYS A 336 -19.26 -7.05 -13.22
CA CYS A 336 -20.64 -6.68 -13.59
C CYS A 336 -21.65 -7.84 -13.55
N LEU A 337 -21.20 -9.10 -13.53
CA LEU A 337 -22.02 -10.32 -13.63
C LEU A 337 -22.67 -10.59 -15.01
N ASP A 338 -22.31 -9.85 -16.06
CA ASP A 338 -22.75 -10.12 -17.43
C ASP A 338 -21.97 -11.26 -18.10
N ALA A 339 -22.45 -11.72 -19.25
CA ALA A 339 -21.83 -12.81 -19.98
C ALA A 339 -20.41 -12.44 -20.46
N TRP A 340 -19.48 -13.39 -20.37
CA TRP A 340 -18.10 -13.16 -20.82
C TRP A 340 -18.00 -13.00 -22.35
N SER A 341 -18.96 -13.55 -23.11
CA SER A 341 -19.10 -13.31 -24.55
C SER A 341 -19.25 -11.83 -24.91
N ASP A 342 -19.81 -11.05 -24.00
CA ASP A 342 -20.19 -9.66 -24.24
C ASP A 342 -19.06 -8.71 -23.83
N HIS A 343 -17.94 -9.25 -23.34
CA HIS A 343 -16.69 -8.57 -23.02
C HIS A 343 -15.71 -8.67 -24.21
N GLY A 344 -16.01 -8.00 -25.32
CA GLY A 344 -15.17 -7.98 -26.52
C GLY A 344 -15.45 -6.77 -27.42
N GLU A 345 -14.59 -6.58 -28.43
CA GLU A 345 -14.58 -5.40 -29.32
C GLU A 345 -15.96 -5.11 -29.97
N ARG A 346 -16.73 -6.15 -30.29
CA ARG A 346 -18.03 -6.04 -30.99
C ARG A 346 -19.21 -5.52 -30.16
N THR A 347 -19.07 -5.40 -28.84
CA THR A 347 -20.17 -5.06 -27.91
C THR A 347 -19.91 -3.81 -27.07
N GLY A 348 -18.84 -3.06 -27.36
CA GLY A 348 -18.36 -1.95 -26.53
C GLY A 348 -17.31 -2.37 -25.49
N GLY A 349 -16.96 -3.65 -25.43
CA GLY A 349 -15.79 -4.17 -24.73
C GLY A 349 -15.77 -4.01 -23.21
N PHE A 350 -14.60 -4.31 -22.63
CA PHE A 350 -14.33 -4.13 -21.20
C PHE A 350 -14.51 -2.66 -20.74
N TYR A 351 -14.39 -1.71 -21.68
CA TYR A 351 -14.67 -0.28 -21.52
C TYR A 351 -16.10 0.05 -21.04
N ALA A 352 -17.09 -0.82 -21.26
CA ALA A 352 -18.41 -0.67 -20.66
C ALA A 352 -18.47 -1.17 -19.20
N CYS A 353 -17.58 -2.11 -18.81
CA CYS A 353 -17.62 -2.79 -17.51
C CYS A 353 -16.96 -1.97 -16.38
N ASN A 354 -15.97 -1.14 -16.68
CA ASN A 354 -15.31 -0.27 -15.69
C ASN A 354 -16.07 1.04 -15.44
N ARG A 355 -16.82 1.53 -16.44
CA ARG A 355 -17.59 2.79 -16.42
C ARG A 355 -18.73 2.77 -15.40
N TYR A 356 -18.95 3.88 -14.70
CA TYR A 356 -20.12 4.08 -13.82
C TYR A 356 -21.20 4.88 -14.54
N GLU A 357 -22.36 4.28 -14.77
CA GLU A 357 -23.54 4.97 -15.29
C GLU A 357 -24.42 5.45 -14.13
N ALA A 358 -24.49 6.76 -13.93
CA ALA A 358 -25.39 7.36 -12.95
C ALA A 358 -26.85 7.23 -13.42
N ALA A 359 -27.76 6.90 -12.49
CA ALA A 359 -29.19 6.87 -12.77
C ALA A 359 -29.69 8.23 -13.27
N LYS A 360 -30.45 8.24 -14.38
CA LYS A 360 -31.09 9.45 -14.89
C LYS A 360 -32.11 9.96 -13.86
N GLN A 361 -32.05 11.24 -13.52
CA GLN A 361 -33.05 11.90 -12.70
C GLN A 361 -34.34 12.10 -13.50
N GLU A 362 -35.21 11.10 -13.50
CA GLU A 362 -36.52 11.16 -14.18
C GLU A 362 -37.63 11.51 -13.18
N GLY A 363 -37.83 12.80 -12.91
CA GLY A 363 -38.96 13.28 -12.11
C GLY A 363 -38.77 14.64 -11.46
N ALA A 364 -39.88 15.24 -11.02
CA ALA A 364 -39.88 16.40 -10.14
C ALA A 364 -39.93 15.91 -8.67
N TYR A 365 -38.77 15.73 -8.06
CA TYR A 365 -38.62 15.23 -6.69
C TYR A 365 -38.81 16.33 -5.64
N ASP A 366 -39.41 15.98 -4.51
CA ASP A 366 -39.41 16.86 -3.34
C ASP A 366 -38.01 16.93 -2.67
N GLU A 367 -37.86 17.85 -1.73
CA GLU A 367 -36.59 18.12 -1.04
C GLU A 367 -36.07 16.92 -0.24
N ALA A 368 -36.95 16.08 0.33
CA ALA A 368 -36.56 14.92 1.13
C ALA A 368 -36.26 13.71 0.24
N GLU A 369 -37.03 13.52 -0.83
CA GLU A 369 -36.83 12.47 -1.82
C GLU A 369 -35.53 12.68 -2.61
N ARG A 370 -35.25 13.92 -3.02
CA ARG A 370 -33.97 14.26 -3.67
C ARG A 370 -32.77 13.96 -2.77
N ARG A 371 -32.85 14.23 -1.45
CA ARG A 371 -31.78 13.86 -0.51
C ARG A 371 -31.60 12.35 -0.38
N ARG A 372 -32.69 11.57 -0.38
CA ARG A 372 -32.62 10.09 -0.36
C ARG A 372 -31.97 9.55 -1.63
N GLU A 373 -32.37 10.06 -2.80
CA GLU A 373 -31.80 9.60 -4.07
C GLU A 373 -30.34 10.03 -4.23
N MET A 374 -29.96 11.24 -3.79
CA MET A 374 -28.54 11.65 -3.72
C MET A 374 -27.72 10.76 -2.79
N ALA A 375 -28.25 10.37 -1.62
CA ALA A 375 -27.57 9.45 -0.70
C ALA A 375 -27.42 8.04 -1.31
N LYS A 376 -28.47 7.54 -1.95
CA LYS A 376 -28.47 6.25 -2.67
C LYS A 376 -27.46 6.26 -3.82
N ASN A 377 -27.50 7.25 -4.71
CA ASN A 377 -26.54 7.39 -5.82
C ASN A 377 -25.10 7.50 -5.32
N SER A 378 -24.87 8.20 -4.21
CA SER A 378 -23.54 8.29 -3.58
C SER A 378 -23.04 6.94 -3.07
N LEU A 379 -23.94 6.11 -2.51
CA LEU A 379 -23.63 4.76 -2.02
C LEU A 379 -23.42 3.76 -3.17
N GLU A 380 -24.23 3.85 -4.23
CA GLU A 380 -24.09 3.04 -5.45
C GLU A 380 -22.78 3.36 -6.18
N ARG A 381 -22.45 4.66 -6.33
CA ARG A 381 -21.15 5.10 -6.86
C ARG A 381 -20.00 4.57 -6.00
N TYR A 382 -20.05 4.71 -4.67
CA TYR A 382 -19.02 4.13 -3.80
C TYR A 382 -18.89 2.62 -4.02
N THR A 383 -20.00 1.89 -4.00
CA THR A 383 -20.04 0.43 -4.18
C THR A 383 -19.38 0.00 -5.49
N HIS A 384 -19.68 0.69 -6.61
CA HIS A 384 -19.11 0.41 -7.93
C HIS A 384 -17.58 0.47 -7.95
N TYR A 385 -16.99 1.52 -7.38
CA TYR A 385 -15.54 1.71 -7.34
C TYR A 385 -14.88 0.84 -6.26
N TYR A 386 -15.54 0.64 -5.11
CA TYR A 386 -15.05 -0.19 -4.01
C TYR A 386 -14.93 -1.66 -4.41
N GLU A 387 -15.97 -2.23 -5.03
CA GLU A 387 -15.93 -3.63 -5.50
C GLU A 387 -14.77 -3.90 -6.46
N ARG A 388 -14.46 -2.95 -7.34
CA ARG A 388 -13.39 -3.08 -8.35
C ARG A 388 -12.00 -2.86 -7.75
N TRP A 389 -11.87 -1.94 -6.79
CA TRP A 389 -10.66 -1.77 -5.97
C TRP A 389 -10.35 -3.04 -5.15
N ALA A 390 -11.35 -3.56 -4.43
CA ALA A 390 -11.22 -4.76 -3.59
C ALA A 390 -10.99 -6.03 -4.44
N SER A 391 -11.70 -6.17 -5.56
CA SER A 391 -11.53 -7.32 -6.47
C SER A 391 -10.13 -7.38 -7.07
N ASN A 392 -9.53 -6.25 -7.44
CA ASN A 392 -8.16 -6.19 -7.94
C ASN A 392 -7.13 -6.48 -6.83
N GLN A 393 -7.36 -6.01 -5.60
CA GLN A 393 -6.54 -6.38 -4.44
C GLN A 393 -6.54 -7.91 -4.21
N LEU A 394 -7.72 -8.54 -4.21
CA LEU A 394 -7.88 -9.99 -4.00
C LEU A 394 -7.25 -10.79 -5.16
N SER A 395 -7.47 -10.37 -6.40
CA SER A 395 -6.83 -10.95 -7.59
C SER A 395 -5.30 -10.84 -7.55
N ARG A 396 -4.74 -9.75 -7.01
CA ARG A 396 -3.28 -9.62 -6.81
C ARG A 396 -2.76 -10.58 -5.75
N GLN A 397 -3.45 -10.75 -4.62
CA GLN A 397 -3.07 -11.69 -3.57
C GLN A 397 -3.05 -13.13 -4.10
N LYS A 398 -4.04 -13.49 -4.92
CA LYS A 398 -4.08 -14.78 -5.64
C LYS A 398 -2.90 -14.91 -6.61
N ALA A 399 -2.65 -13.93 -7.47
CA ALA A 399 -1.51 -13.93 -8.40
C ALA A 399 -0.13 -14.00 -7.69
N LEU A 400 0.02 -13.41 -6.51
CA LEU A 400 1.23 -13.55 -5.67
C LEU A 400 1.41 -14.99 -5.15
N ALA A 401 0.32 -15.64 -4.71
CA ALA A 401 0.37 -17.04 -4.29
C ALA A 401 0.68 -17.98 -5.46
N ASP A 402 0.10 -17.72 -6.63
CA ASP A 402 0.34 -18.49 -7.85
C ASP A 402 1.77 -18.28 -8.39
N LEU A 403 2.31 -17.05 -8.36
CA LEU A 403 3.72 -16.77 -8.63
C LEU A 403 4.65 -17.58 -7.71
N HIS A 404 4.37 -17.61 -6.41
CA HIS A 404 5.16 -18.38 -5.45
C HIS A 404 5.08 -19.89 -5.73
N GLN A 405 3.89 -20.43 -6.02
CA GLN A 405 3.71 -21.82 -6.44
C GLN A 405 4.43 -22.12 -7.76
N MET A 406 4.43 -21.18 -8.70
CA MET A 406 5.14 -21.31 -9.96
C MET A 406 6.65 -21.43 -9.73
N GLN A 407 7.23 -20.51 -8.97
CA GLN A 407 8.66 -20.47 -8.65
C GLN A 407 9.13 -21.68 -7.82
N THR A 408 8.29 -22.21 -6.94
CA THR A 408 8.70 -23.29 -6.01
C THR A 408 8.43 -24.71 -6.50
N ALA A 409 7.55 -24.92 -7.48
CA ALA A 409 7.15 -26.27 -7.89
C ALA A 409 6.85 -26.48 -9.39
N HIS A 410 6.42 -25.44 -10.11
CA HIS A 410 5.97 -25.63 -11.51
C HIS A 410 7.04 -25.31 -12.55
N LEU A 411 7.99 -24.41 -12.28
CA LEU A 411 9.13 -24.17 -13.17
C LEU A 411 10.02 -25.41 -13.31
N GLU A 412 10.40 -26.05 -12.20
CA GLU A 412 11.16 -27.32 -12.22
C GLU A 412 10.38 -28.41 -12.99
N LYS A 413 9.06 -28.50 -12.78
CA LYS A 413 8.21 -29.47 -13.49
C LYS A 413 8.17 -29.21 -15.00
N LEU A 414 8.03 -27.96 -15.43
CA LEU A 414 8.03 -27.59 -16.86
C LEU A 414 9.39 -27.85 -17.51
N SER A 415 10.48 -27.49 -16.82
CA SER A 415 11.86 -27.78 -17.22
C SER A 415 12.05 -29.27 -17.52
N ASN A 416 11.58 -30.13 -16.61
CA ASN A 416 11.64 -31.59 -16.77
C ASN A 416 10.72 -32.15 -17.87
N ILE A 417 9.54 -31.56 -18.11
CA ILE A 417 8.58 -32.05 -19.14
C ILE A 417 9.02 -31.64 -20.56
N HIS A 418 9.48 -30.40 -20.73
CA HIS A 418 9.79 -29.82 -22.05
C HIS A 418 11.29 -29.86 -22.38
N CYS A 419 12.15 -30.32 -21.46
CA CYS A 419 13.61 -30.32 -21.58
C CYS A 419 14.23 -28.92 -21.75
N THR A 420 13.58 -27.91 -21.16
CA THR A 420 13.91 -26.49 -21.29
C THR A 420 14.58 -25.98 -20.01
N PRO A 421 15.80 -25.41 -20.05
CA PRO A 421 16.45 -24.86 -18.85
C PRO A 421 15.60 -23.78 -18.16
N GLU A 422 15.59 -23.75 -16.82
CA GLU A 422 14.79 -22.78 -16.05
C GLU A 422 15.08 -21.31 -16.39
N SER A 423 16.30 -21.00 -16.84
CA SER A 423 16.67 -19.67 -17.34
C SER A 423 15.86 -19.23 -18.56
N GLN A 424 15.44 -20.17 -19.41
CA GLN A 424 14.57 -19.92 -20.56
C GLN A 424 13.09 -19.86 -20.17
N LEU A 425 12.70 -20.36 -18.99
CA LEU A 425 11.32 -20.28 -18.46
C LEU A 425 11.02 -18.95 -17.74
N LYS A 426 11.98 -18.03 -17.69
CA LYS A 426 11.85 -16.73 -17.00
C LYS A 426 10.64 -15.93 -17.47
N PHE A 427 10.24 -16.03 -18.74
CA PHE A 427 9.06 -15.35 -19.29
C PHE A 427 7.77 -15.60 -18.50
N ILE A 428 7.63 -16.78 -17.87
CA ILE A 428 6.47 -17.10 -17.02
C ILE A 428 6.52 -16.30 -15.72
N THR A 429 7.71 -16.17 -15.12
CA THR A 429 7.91 -15.34 -13.92
C THR A 429 7.68 -13.86 -14.24
N ASP A 430 8.20 -13.38 -15.36
CA ASP A 430 8.03 -11.99 -15.81
C ASP A 430 6.56 -11.67 -16.09
N ALA A 431 5.81 -12.60 -16.70
CA ALA A 431 4.35 -12.49 -16.90
C ALA A 431 3.57 -12.37 -15.57
N TRP A 432 3.87 -13.23 -14.59
CA TRP A 432 3.23 -13.18 -13.27
C TRP A 432 3.58 -11.91 -12.48
N LEU A 433 4.83 -11.44 -12.55
CA LEU A 433 5.23 -10.15 -11.96
C LEU A 433 4.48 -8.98 -12.62
N GLN A 434 4.33 -9.00 -13.95
CA GLN A 434 3.54 -8.01 -14.68
C GLN A 434 2.07 -8.04 -14.27
N ILE A 435 1.45 -9.23 -14.14
CA ILE A 435 0.07 -9.37 -13.63
C ILE A 435 -0.07 -8.75 -12.23
N VAL A 436 0.87 -9.04 -11.31
CA VAL A 436 0.84 -8.52 -9.93
C VAL A 436 0.93 -7.00 -9.90
N ASP A 437 1.77 -6.38 -10.73
CA ASP A 437 1.89 -4.93 -10.82
C ASP A 437 0.68 -4.28 -11.50
N CYS A 438 0.19 -4.85 -12.60
CA CYS A 438 -1.02 -4.39 -13.27
C CYS A 438 -2.25 -4.39 -12.33
N ARG A 439 -2.41 -5.43 -11.49
CA ARG A 439 -3.48 -5.47 -10.47
C ARG A 439 -3.32 -4.38 -9.40
N ARG A 440 -2.09 -4.06 -9.00
CA ARG A 440 -1.78 -2.94 -8.09
C ARG A 440 -2.18 -1.61 -8.71
N VAL A 441 -1.80 -1.37 -9.97
CA VAL A 441 -2.14 -0.13 -10.69
C VAL A 441 -3.66 -0.01 -10.85
N LEU A 442 -4.37 -1.04 -11.35
CA LEU A 442 -5.82 -1.00 -11.53
C LEU A 442 -6.57 -0.70 -10.23
N LYS A 443 -6.20 -1.38 -9.14
CA LYS A 443 -6.74 -1.11 -7.80
C LYS A 443 -6.73 0.40 -7.53
N TRP A 444 -5.59 1.07 -7.72
CA TRP A 444 -5.49 2.51 -7.47
C TRP A 444 -6.18 3.37 -8.53
N THR A 445 -6.21 2.97 -9.80
CA THR A 445 -6.99 3.70 -10.83
C THR A 445 -8.49 3.80 -10.49
N TYR A 446 -9.08 2.82 -9.80
CA TYR A 446 -10.46 2.95 -9.32
C TYR A 446 -10.61 3.99 -8.19
N ALA A 447 -9.62 4.12 -7.29
CA ALA A 447 -9.63 5.21 -6.32
C ALA A 447 -9.50 6.58 -7.00
N TYR A 448 -8.69 6.69 -8.05
CA TYR A 448 -8.60 7.89 -8.90
C TYR A 448 -9.93 8.21 -9.58
N GLY A 449 -10.53 7.25 -10.29
CA GLY A 449 -11.81 7.43 -10.99
C GLY A 449 -12.97 7.82 -10.08
N TYR A 450 -12.97 7.35 -8.82
CA TYR A 450 -13.95 7.79 -7.82
C TYR A 450 -13.82 9.28 -7.49
N TYR A 451 -12.62 9.84 -7.47
CA TYR A 451 -12.38 11.26 -7.16
C TYR A 451 -12.21 12.17 -8.39
N LEU A 452 -12.22 11.62 -9.61
CA LEU A 452 -12.21 12.40 -10.84
C LEU A 452 -13.49 13.27 -10.95
N PRO A 453 -13.39 14.58 -11.25
CA PRO A 453 -14.55 15.48 -11.24
C PRO A 453 -15.64 15.11 -12.26
N GLU A 454 -16.91 15.21 -11.84
CA GLU A 454 -18.05 14.90 -12.71
C GLU A 454 -18.26 15.93 -13.85
N GLN A 455 -17.62 17.09 -13.77
CA GLN A 455 -17.64 18.15 -14.80
C GLN A 455 -16.63 17.89 -15.93
N GLU A 456 -15.55 17.16 -15.67
CA GLU A 456 -14.48 16.90 -16.65
C GLU A 456 -14.83 15.72 -17.56
N HIS A 457 -15.85 15.89 -18.40
CA HIS A 457 -16.42 14.80 -19.22
C HIS A 457 -15.39 14.16 -20.17
N ALA A 458 -14.58 14.97 -20.88
CA ALA A 458 -13.61 14.46 -21.84
C ALA A 458 -12.47 13.68 -21.14
N LYS A 459 -11.95 14.19 -20.02
CA LYS A 459 -10.94 13.50 -19.21
C LYS A 459 -11.46 12.18 -18.65
N ARG A 460 -12.73 12.14 -18.21
CA ARG A 460 -13.37 10.90 -17.77
C ARG A 460 -13.51 9.87 -18.89
N GLN A 461 -13.96 10.26 -20.07
CA GLN A 461 -14.06 9.35 -21.23
C GLN A 461 -12.68 8.79 -21.62
N PHE A 462 -11.66 9.64 -21.69
CA PHE A 462 -10.29 9.21 -22.00
C PHE A 462 -9.68 8.31 -20.91
N PHE A 463 -9.94 8.60 -19.64
CA PHE A 463 -9.56 7.74 -18.52
C PHE A 463 -10.26 6.38 -18.57
N GLU A 464 -11.59 6.36 -18.71
CA GLU A 464 -12.40 5.15 -18.80
C GLU A 464 -11.92 4.27 -19.97
N TYR A 465 -11.60 4.87 -21.11
CA TYR A 465 -11.07 4.18 -22.29
C TYR A 465 -9.67 3.58 -22.03
N SER A 466 -8.74 4.40 -21.55
CA SER A 466 -7.37 3.97 -21.26
C SER A 466 -7.32 2.89 -20.17
N GLN A 467 -8.22 2.96 -19.18
CA GLN A 467 -8.39 1.93 -18.16
C GLN A 467 -8.97 0.64 -18.77
N GLY A 468 -10.01 0.73 -19.60
CA GLY A 468 -10.64 -0.42 -20.25
C GLY A 468 -9.68 -1.24 -21.12
N GLU A 469 -8.83 -0.57 -21.90
CA GLU A 469 -7.77 -1.21 -22.70
C GLU A 469 -6.74 -1.95 -21.82
N ALA A 470 -6.32 -1.32 -20.72
CA ALA A 470 -5.41 -1.93 -19.76
C ALA A 470 -6.04 -3.15 -19.04
N GLU A 471 -7.31 -3.07 -18.65
CA GLU A 471 -8.04 -4.21 -18.08
C GLU A 471 -8.18 -5.36 -19.07
N TYR A 472 -8.52 -5.08 -20.33
CA TYR A 472 -8.62 -6.08 -21.38
C TYR A 472 -7.30 -6.83 -21.61
N GLY A 473 -6.18 -6.10 -21.73
CA GLY A 473 -4.84 -6.68 -21.83
C GLY A 473 -4.51 -7.56 -20.62
N LEU A 474 -4.80 -7.07 -19.41
CA LEU A 474 -4.54 -7.80 -18.17
C LEU A 474 -5.36 -9.10 -18.04
N GLU A 475 -6.66 -9.09 -18.35
CA GLU A 475 -7.46 -10.32 -18.25
C GLU A 475 -7.00 -11.37 -19.26
N ARG A 476 -6.60 -10.97 -20.48
CA ARG A 476 -6.00 -11.89 -21.47
C ARG A 476 -4.69 -12.48 -20.98
N LEU A 477 -3.80 -11.65 -20.45
CA LEU A 477 -2.52 -12.09 -19.88
C LEU A 477 -2.74 -13.03 -18.68
N HIS A 478 -3.64 -12.67 -17.76
CA HIS A 478 -3.93 -13.45 -16.57
C HIS A 478 -4.59 -14.79 -16.91
N GLN A 479 -5.53 -14.83 -17.87
CA GLN A 479 -6.12 -16.07 -18.35
C GLN A 479 -5.09 -17.00 -19.01
N CYS A 480 -4.16 -16.45 -19.79
CA CYS A 480 -3.09 -17.23 -20.42
C CYS A 480 -2.16 -17.85 -19.36
N ALA A 481 -1.74 -17.07 -18.37
CA ALA A 481 -0.89 -17.53 -17.26
C ALA A 481 -1.60 -18.49 -16.29
N GLU A 482 -2.86 -18.27 -15.95
CA GLU A 482 -3.62 -19.04 -14.95
C GLU A 482 -4.26 -20.32 -15.54
N LYS A 483 -4.82 -20.25 -16.76
CA LYS A 483 -5.64 -21.35 -17.33
C LYS A 483 -4.96 -22.08 -18.48
N GLU A 484 -4.31 -21.39 -19.41
CA GLU A 484 -3.68 -22.04 -20.58
C GLU A 484 -2.39 -22.78 -20.21
N LEU A 485 -1.58 -22.20 -19.32
CA LEU A 485 -0.36 -22.83 -18.79
C LEU A 485 -0.60 -24.23 -18.17
N LEU A 486 -1.78 -24.44 -17.56
CA LEU A 486 -2.17 -25.73 -16.97
C LEU A 486 -2.22 -26.87 -17.99
N GLN A 487 -2.40 -26.56 -19.28
CA GLN A 487 -2.40 -27.58 -20.33
C GLN A 487 -1.01 -28.21 -20.41
N PHE A 488 0.04 -27.40 -20.52
CA PHE A 488 1.44 -27.83 -20.59
C PHE A 488 1.95 -28.48 -19.30
N LEU A 489 1.45 -28.07 -18.14
CA LEU A 489 1.76 -28.70 -16.85
C LEU A 489 1.21 -30.14 -16.69
N ASN A 490 0.26 -30.56 -17.52
CA ASN A 490 -0.43 -31.85 -17.40
C ASN A 490 -0.12 -32.85 -18.53
N VAL A 491 0.74 -32.49 -19.48
CA VAL A 491 1.19 -33.38 -20.58
C VAL A 491 2.31 -34.32 -20.10
N LYS A 492 2.47 -35.47 -20.79
CA LYS A 492 3.46 -36.51 -20.47
C LYS A 492 4.83 -36.34 -21.16
N GLY A 493 5.07 -35.22 -21.83
CA GLY A 493 6.31 -34.95 -22.58
C GLY A 493 6.23 -33.63 -23.36
N PRO A 494 7.27 -33.28 -24.15
CA PRO A 494 7.36 -32.00 -24.84
C PRO A 494 6.23 -31.81 -25.86
N SER A 495 5.57 -30.65 -25.85
CA SER A 495 4.66 -30.22 -26.91
C SER A 495 5.32 -29.18 -27.81
N LYS A 496 5.08 -29.25 -29.12
CA LYS A 496 5.50 -28.21 -30.08
C LYS A 496 4.76 -26.89 -29.87
N GLU A 497 3.53 -26.96 -29.36
CA GLU A 497 2.70 -25.80 -29.01
C GLU A 497 3.28 -25.01 -27.82
N PHE A 498 4.31 -25.52 -27.12
CA PHE A 498 4.95 -24.81 -26.01
C PHE A 498 5.76 -23.60 -26.47
N ASP A 499 6.41 -23.67 -27.63
CA ASP A 499 7.16 -22.54 -28.21
C ASP A 499 6.20 -21.43 -28.69
N GLU A 500 5.05 -21.83 -29.23
CA GLU A 500 3.94 -20.93 -29.58
C GLU A 500 3.34 -20.28 -28.32
N PHE A 501 3.12 -21.05 -27.26
CA PHE A 501 2.67 -20.55 -25.96
C PHE A 501 3.68 -19.58 -25.32
N GLN A 502 4.98 -19.87 -25.39
CA GLN A 502 6.04 -18.98 -24.91
C GLN A 502 5.98 -17.63 -25.64
N THR A 503 5.88 -17.67 -26.97
CA THR A 503 5.77 -16.47 -27.82
C THR A 503 4.49 -15.68 -27.49
N LYS A 504 3.36 -16.37 -27.34
CA LYS A 504 2.06 -15.77 -26.95
C LYS A 504 2.12 -15.12 -25.57
N LEU A 505 2.67 -15.78 -24.55
CA LEU A 505 2.71 -15.26 -23.18
C LEU A 505 3.67 -14.06 -23.08
N ALA A 506 4.83 -14.12 -23.73
CA ALA A 506 5.76 -13.00 -23.81
C ALA A 506 5.15 -11.79 -24.56
N GLY A 507 4.48 -12.03 -25.68
CA GLY A 507 3.76 -11.01 -26.44
C GLY A 507 2.67 -10.33 -25.62
N LEU A 508 1.80 -11.11 -24.97
CA LEU A 508 0.75 -10.58 -24.06
C LEU A 508 1.36 -9.79 -22.89
N THR A 509 2.48 -10.23 -22.34
CA THR A 509 3.19 -9.53 -21.25
C THR A 509 3.66 -8.15 -21.71
N SER A 510 4.30 -8.07 -22.89
CA SER A 510 4.79 -6.82 -23.48
C SER A 510 3.65 -5.86 -23.84
N VAL A 511 2.60 -6.35 -24.51
CA VAL A 511 1.43 -5.54 -24.89
C VAL A 511 0.70 -5.00 -23.65
N THR A 512 0.47 -5.85 -22.64
CA THR A 512 -0.17 -5.42 -21.39
C THR A 512 0.68 -4.37 -20.68
N LYS A 513 2.00 -4.57 -20.60
CA LYS A 513 2.91 -3.58 -20.02
C LYS A 513 2.78 -2.21 -20.70
N ASN A 514 2.74 -2.16 -22.04
CA ASN A 514 2.60 -0.91 -22.79
C ASN A 514 1.27 -0.18 -22.48
N TYR A 515 0.14 -0.89 -22.38
CA TYR A 515 -1.14 -0.30 -21.96
C TYR A 515 -1.05 0.32 -20.56
N PHE A 516 -0.39 -0.36 -19.61
CA PHE A 516 -0.21 0.16 -18.26
C PHE A 516 0.77 1.32 -18.16
N GLU A 517 1.87 1.32 -18.92
CA GLU A 517 2.80 2.45 -18.97
C GLU A 517 2.12 3.71 -19.57
N ASN A 518 1.27 3.53 -20.59
CA ASN A 518 0.45 4.61 -21.14
C ASN A 518 -0.57 5.15 -20.12
N LEU A 519 -1.33 4.27 -19.47
CA LEU A 519 -2.32 4.63 -18.44
C LEU A 519 -1.66 5.34 -17.24
N VAL A 520 -0.52 4.84 -16.75
CA VAL A 520 0.25 5.47 -15.67
C VAL A 520 0.69 6.88 -16.06
N ARG A 521 1.28 7.04 -17.25
CA ARG A 521 1.73 8.34 -17.76
C ARG A 521 0.59 9.35 -17.92
N ALA A 522 -0.56 8.91 -18.45
CA ALA A 522 -1.76 9.73 -18.61
C ALA A 522 -2.38 10.15 -17.27
N LEU A 523 -2.25 9.33 -16.23
CA LEU A 523 -2.74 9.67 -14.89
C LEU A 523 -1.77 10.60 -14.14
N GLU A 524 -0.47 10.38 -14.29
CA GLU A 524 0.57 11.24 -13.71
C GLU A 524 0.62 12.64 -14.35
N ASN A 525 0.25 12.79 -15.62
CA ASN A 525 0.15 14.09 -16.29
C ASN A 525 -1.20 14.81 -16.05
N GLY A 526 -2.12 14.24 -15.26
CA GLY A 526 -3.43 14.83 -14.98
C GLY A 526 -4.38 14.82 -16.18
N LEU A 527 -4.23 13.83 -17.08
CA LEU A 527 -4.98 13.66 -18.33
C LEU A 527 -4.88 14.90 -19.25
N ALA A 528 -3.73 15.60 -19.20
CA ALA A 528 -3.50 16.86 -19.92
C ALA A 528 -3.51 16.70 -21.45
N ASP A 529 -3.29 15.48 -21.96
CA ASP A 529 -3.37 15.18 -23.40
C ASP A 529 -4.76 15.51 -23.97
N VAL A 530 -5.81 15.42 -23.15
CA VAL A 530 -7.20 15.75 -23.52
C VAL A 530 -7.40 17.26 -23.73
N ASP A 531 -6.72 18.09 -22.93
CA ASP A 531 -6.82 19.56 -23.03
C ASP A 531 -6.14 20.08 -24.31
N SER A 532 -5.23 19.29 -24.91
CA SER A 532 -4.44 19.66 -26.08
C SER A 532 -5.19 19.57 -27.43
N HIS A 533 -6.39 18.97 -27.45
CA HIS A 533 -7.18 18.73 -28.67
C HIS A 533 -8.40 19.68 -28.79
N GLY A 534 -8.45 20.75 -27.99
CA GLY A 534 -9.55 21.71 -27.92
C GLY A 534 -9.17 23.16 -28.21
N ALA A 535 -8.22 23.40 -29.12
CA ALA A 535 -7.72 24.72 -29.51
C ALA A 535 -7.79 24.95 -31.04
#